data_AF-A0A7T5EVZ1-F1
#
_entry.id   AF-A0A7T5EVZ1-F1
#
_cell.length_a   1.000
_cell.length_b   1.000
_cell.length_c   1.000
_cell.angle_alpha   90.00
_cell.angle_beta   90.00
_cell.angle_gamma   90.00
#
_symmetry.space_group_name_H-M   'P 1'
#
loop_
_entity.id
_entity.type
_entity.pdbx_description
1 polymer ?
#
loop_
_entity_poly.entity_id
_entity_poly.type
_entity_poly.pdbx_seq_one_letter_code
_entity_poly.pdbx_strand_id
1 'polypeptide(L)'
;MRLRNTIHSKKTIRLKTLLSKKSAFAALFVGSMLSLTGTPHVVDAAAIRNPHDSYRNLNLYNVAKSTWNFYVSATQTPTGLPADRIDITSTGQKLSTSTNDTNIGMYLVSIAAAKNLGIIHEREAARRLAKVLSELQSLQKYKGFFYDWYSTTNGKPSQKFVSTVDVAWLDTGLIIDSKTFPQFKRPLTRMLKQMNFSLLYDTSLNQLYGGYTVGQGPTGYTFGNINTETRIADYIAIGKRNLPSKLWFGVYRTLPKSWTWQQQTPVGYYATYDGVKVFEGHYSWDGIKYVPSWGGSMFESLMPTLFLNEKGLAPRALGLNDKRMVQLQIKYAQSKNYPVWGISPAALPNDGYGVFGIPQLGSANPPYQENGTITPYASFLALQFAPRQALRNIYKLKTNYHMLGKYGFYDSVNVHTSTVTHSYLALDEGMILASLDNYLNRDALIRTFNRSSIGRRPQHLLSEEKFSITSNH
;
A
#
# COMPACT_ATOMS: atom_id res chain seq x y z
N MET A 1 -44.15 15.32 -15.68
CA MET A 1 -44.53 15.62 -17.08
C MET A 1 -43.24 15.79 -17.89
N ARG A 2 -43.16 15.15 -19.07
CA ARG A 2 -41.97 14.97 -19.93
C ARG A 2 -41.38 16.28 -20.49
N LEU A 3 -40.06 16.29 -20.76
CA LEU A 3 -39.31 16.70 -22.00
C LEU A 3 -37.87 17.16 -21.62
N ARG A 4 -36.82 16.34 -21.76
CA ARG A 4 -35.95 16.01 -22.93
C ARG A 4 -35.07 17.15 -23.48
N ASN A 5 -33.75 16.85 -23.54
CA ASN A 5 -32.72 17.25 -24.54
C ASN A 5 -32.11 18.67 -24.42
N THR A 6 -30.80 18.99 -24.55
CA THR A 6 -29.49 18.29 -24.63
C THR A 6 -28.37 19.37 -24.62
N ILE A 7 -27.18 19.06 -24.06
CA ILE A 7 -25.81 19.43 -24.55
C ILE A 7 -25.35 20.92 -24.47
N HIS A 8 -24.41 21.27 -23.55
CA HIS A 8 -22.94 21.34 -23.75
C HIS A 8 -22.15 22.08 -22.63
N SER A 9 -21.15 21.37 -22.07
CA SER A 9 -19.82 21.79 -21.58
C SER A 9 -19.59 22.86 -20.47
N LYS A 10 -18.52 22.58 -19.70
CA LYS A 10 -17.69 23.45 -18.82
C LYS A 10 -18.14 23.62 -17.36
N LYS A 11 -17.52 22.83 -16.48
CA LYS A 11 -17.29 23.19 -15.07
C LYS A 11 -15.79 23.10 -14.77
N THR A 12 -15.15 24.25 -14.61
CA THR A 12 -13.81 24.40 -14.01
C THR A 12 -13.99 25.34 -12.82
N ILE A 13 -13.76 24.83 -11.61
CA ILE A 13 -13.80 25.63 -10.38
C ILE A 13 -12.39 26.18 -10.13
N ARG A 14 -12.30 27.52 -10.03
CA ARG A 14 -11.10 28.29 -9.68
C ARG A 14 -11.00 28.43 -8.15
N LEU A 15 -9.79 28.32 -7.61
CA LEU A 15 -9.41 29.04 -6.39
C LEU A 15 -8.04 29.71 -6.62
N LYS A 16 -8.06 31.05 -6.78
CA LYS A 16 -6.91 31.97 -6.66
C LYS A 16 -6.78 32.31 -5.14
N THR A 17 -5.71 32.81 -4.50
CA THR A 17 -4.57 33.68 -4.87
C THR A 17 -3.68 33.87 -3.61
N LEU A 18 -2.46 34.42 -3.79
CA LEU A 18 -1.66 35.25 -2.84
C LEU A 18 -0.94 34.47 -1.70
N LEU A 19 0.38 34.52 -1.45
CA LEU A 19 1.41 35.54 -1.67
C LEU A 19 2.83 34.94 -1.74
N SER A 20 3.58 35.41 -2.73
CA SER A 20 5.05 35.47 -2.82
C SER A 20 5.64 36.34 -1.68
N LYS A 21 6.91 36.32 -1.23
CA LYS A 21 8.21 36.49 -1.94
C LYS A 21 9.23 36.83 -0.81
N LYS A 22 10.44 36.28 -0.69
CA LYS A 22 11.77 36.84 -1.09
C LYS A 22 12.88 36.12 -0.27
N SER A 23 13.89 35.50 -0.92
CA SER A 23 15.28 36.00 -1.14
C SER A 23 16.27 35.43 -0.10
N ALA A 24 17.13 34.46 -0.41
CA ALA A 24 18.39 34.49 -1.19
C ALA A 24 19.62 34.94 -0.38
N PHE A 25 20.62 34.06 -0.23
CA PHE A 25 22.04 34.41 -0.33
C PHE A 25 22.92 33.16 -0.58
N ALA A 26 24.00 33.35 -1.33
CA ALA A 26 24.85 32.37 -1.98
C ALA A 26 26.30 32.38 -1.44
N ALA A 27 27.06 31.32 -1.79
CA ALA A 27 28.51 31.25 -2.12
C ALA A 27 29.17 30.00 -1.50
N LEU A 28 29.60 28.98 -2.25
CA LEU A 28 30.80 28.84 -3.12
C LEU A 28 32.15 28.74 -2.35
N PHE A 29 32.80 27.57 -2.39
CA PHE A 29 34.11 27.31 -3.03
C PHE A 29 34.48 25.80 -2.94
N VAL A 30 34.57 25.06 -4.07
CA VAL A 30 35.78 24.55 -4.79
C VAL A 30 36.56 23.47 -4.02
N GLY A 31 36.50 22.20 -4.43
CA GLY A 31 37.52 21.48 -5.24
C GLY A 31 37.74 20.11 -4.58
N SER A 32 38.04 18.97 -5.22
CA SER A 32 38.61 18.67 -6.52
C SER A 32 38.40 17.16 -6.83
N MET A 33 38.63 16.85 -8.10
CA MET A 33 38.48 15.60 -8.84
C MET A 33 39.27 14.34 -8.40
N LEU A 34 38.76 13.20 -8.89
CA LEU A 34 39.42 11.99 -9.43
C LEU A 34 39.97 10.91 -8.47
N SER A 35 39.33 9.72 -8.49
CA SER A 35 39.79 8.60 -9.33
C SER A 35 38.93 7.34 -9.15
N LEU A 36 38.65 6.68 -10.28
CA LEU A 36 37.97 5.40 -10.41
C LEU A 36 38.96 4.25 -10.17
N THR A 37 38.68 3.35 -9.24
CA THR A 37 39.05 1.93 -9.36
C THR A 37 37.99 1.08 -8.66
N GLY A 38 37.38 0.15 -9.42
CA GLY A 38 36.42 -0.81 -8.92
C GLY A 38 37.12 -2.08 -8.44
N THR A 39 36.77 -2.54 -7.23
CA THR A 39 37.03 -3.90 -6.72
C THR A 39 35.82 -4.33 -5.84
N PRO A 40 35.56 -5.64 -5.71
CA PRO A 40 34.24 -6.18 -5.41
C PRO A 40 33.82 -5.91 -3.95
N HIS A 41 32.54 -5.60 -3.76
CA HIS A 41 31.92 -5.36 -2.45
C HIS A 41 31.96 -6.62 -1.57
N VAL A 42 33.08 -6.84 -0.90
CA VAL A 42 33.13 -7.51 0.40
C VAL A 42 32.48 -6.55 1.39
N VAL A 43 31.45 -7.02 2.11
CA VAL A 43 30.79 -6.23 3.15
C VAL A 43 31.83 -6.01 4.24
N ASP A 44 32.36 -4.79 4.31
CA ASP A 44 33.37 -4.40 5.27
C ASP A 44 32.80 -4.52 6.69
N ALA A 45 33.21 -5.58 7.40
CA ALA A 45 32.75 -5.92 8.75
C ALA A 45 33.23 -4.92 9.82
N ALA A 46 33.99 -3.89 9.43
CA ALA A 46 34.53 -2.86 10.31
C ALA A 46 33.85 -1.49 10.20
N ALA A 47 32.82 -1.32 9.35
CA ALA A 47 32.07 -0.06 9.27
C ALA A 47 31.07 0.11 10.44
N ILE A 48 31.61 0.55 11.58
CA ILE A 48 30.98 1.33 12.66
C ILE A 48 30.00 0.55 13.57
N ARG A 49 30.56 -0.09 14.60
CA ARG A 49 29.85 -0.37 15.86
C ARG A 49 29.73 0.96 16.65
N ASN A 50 28.67 1.72 16.40
CA ASN A 50 28.31 2.83 17.28
C ASN A 50 27.49 2.26 18.47
N PRO A 51 27.97 2.36 19.73
CA PRO A 51 27.25 1.88 20.91
C PRO A 51 25.88 2.55 21.13
N HIS A 52 25.60 3.64 20.42
CA HIS A 52 24.36 4.43 20.51
C HIS A 52 23.26 4.05 19.51
N ASP A 53 23.39 2.95 18.76
CA ASP A 53 22.32 2.45 17.88
C ASP A 53 21.17 1.80 18.70
N SER A 54 20.48 2.60 19.52
CA SER A 54 19.43 2.20 20.45
C SER A 54 18.23 1.47 19.82
N TYR A 55 18.02 1.64 18.51
CA TYR A 55 17.03 0.86 17.75
C TYR A 55 17.32 -0.65 17.73
N ARG A 56 18.56 -1.08 18.02
CA ARG A 56 18.90 -2.51 18.18
C ARG A 56 18.18 -3.16 19.37
N ASN A 57 17.69 -2.36 20.31
CA ASN A 57 16.87 -2.83 21.44
C ASN A 57 15.39 -3.03 21.06
N LEU A 58 14.99 -2.72 19.81
CA LEU A 58 13.63 -2.96 19.35
C LEU A 58 13.42 -4.46 19.13
N ASN A 59 12.69 -5.10 20.04
CA ASN A 59 12.28 -6.49 19.88
C ASN A 59 11.12 -6.59 18.87
N LEU A 60 11.46 -6.77 17.60
CA LEU A 60 10.52 -6.87 16.49
C LEU A 60 9.57 -8.07 16.61
N TYR A 61 10.02 -9.17 17.22
CA TYR A 61 9.16 -10.33 17.47
C TYR A 61 8.04 -10.00 18.46
N ASN A 62 8.37 -9.27 19.53
CA ASN A 62 7.36 -8.80 20.48
C ASN A 62 6.40 -7.79 19.85
N VAL A 63 6.88 -6.91 18.97
CA VAL A 63 5.99 -6.02 18.18
C VAL A 63 5.04 -6.87 17.33
N ALA A 64 5.54 -7.86 16.61
CA ALA A 64 4.71 -8.76 15.81
C ALA A 64 3.67 -9.53 16.66
N LYS A 65 4.06 -10.00 17.85
CA LYS A 65 3.14 -10.68 18.78
C LYS A 65 2.05 -9.74 19.29
N SER A 66 2.38 -8.49 19.62
CA SER A 66 1.39 -7.49 20.02
C SER A 66 0.45 -7.13 18.87
N THR A 67 0.98 -6.92 17.67
CA THR A 67 0.19 -6.72 16.44
C THR A 67 -0.70 -7.91 16.13
N TRP A 68 -0.26 -9.15 16.30
CA TRP A 68 -1.15 -10.30 16.16
C TRP A 68 -2.30 -10.28 17.19
N ASN A 69 -2.05 -9.83 18.42
CA ASN A 69 -3.10 -9.70 19.42
C ASN A 69 -4.20 -8.71 19.02
N PHE A 70 -3.93 -7.74 18.13
CA PHE A 70 -4.98 -6.93 17.50
C PHE A 70 -6.02 -7.85 16.87
N TYR A 71 -5.63 -8.77 15.98
CA TYR A 71 -6.57 -9.65 15.29
C TYR A 71 -7.25 -10.65 16.21
N VAL A 72 -6.59 -11.06 17.30
CA VAL A 72 -7.25 -11.86 18.34
C VAL A 72 -8.45 -11.11 18.92
N SER A 73 -8.33 -9.81 19.15
CA SER A 73 -9.42 -8.96 19.65
C SER A 73 -10.38 -8.49 18.57
N ALA A 74 -9.89 -8.05 17.41
CA ALA A 74 -10.71 -7.53 16.31
C ALA A 74 -11.66 -8.59 15.74
N THR A 75 -11.37 -9.87 15.93
CA THR A 75 -12.23 -10.99 15.48
C THR A 75 -13.17 -11.52 16.56
N GLN A 76 -13.25 -10.85 17.72
CA GLN A 76 -14.28 -11.09 18.75
C GLN A 76 -15.62 -10.48 18.33
N THR A 77 -16.08 -10.85 17.15
CA THR A 77 -17.32 -10.41 16.53
C THR A 77 -18.22 -11.64 16.31
N PRO A 78 -19.55 -11.47 16.22
CA PRO A 78 -20.45 -12.58 15.91
C PRO A 78 -20.08 -13.34 14.63
N THR A 79 -19.67 -12.63 13.57
CA THR A 79 -19.25 -13.27 12.30
C THR A 79 -17.85 -13.88 12.39
N GLY A 80 -17.02 -13.43 13.34
CA GLY A 80 -15.60 -13.79 13.43
C GLY A 80 -14.71 -13.13 12.37
N LEU A 81 -15.27 -12.22 11.56
CA LEU A 81 -14.52 -11.34 10.67
C LEU A 81 -13.87 -10.21 11.49
N PRO A 82 -12.70 -9.70 11.07
CA PRO A 82 -12.02 -8.63 11.79
C PRO A 82 -12.83 -7.34 11.71
N ALA A 83 -13.11 -6.70 12.85
CA ALA A 83 -13.54 -5.32 12.89
C ALA A 83 -12.52 -4.42 12.19
N ASP A 84 -13.00 -3.43 11.45
CA ASP A 84 -12.17 -2.45 10.75
C ASP A 84 -11.21 -1.71 11.68
N ARG A 85 -11.67 -1.38 12.90
CA ARG A 85 -10.86 -0.65 13.87
C ARG A 85 -11.17 -0.99 15.32
N ILE A 86 -10.18 -0.76 16.17
CA ILE A 86 -10.31 -0.74 17.63
C ILE A 86 -9.85 0.62 18.13
N ASP A 87 -10.75 1.35 18.79
CA ASP A 87 -10.46 2.63 19.44
C ASP A 87 -10.23 2.43 20.93
N ILE A 88 -9.17 3.03 21.47
CA ILE A 88 -8.89 3.04 22.90
C ILE A 88 -9.53 4.28 23.51
N THR A 89 -10.47 4.06 24.42
CA THR A 89 -11.21 5.12 25.12
C THR A 89 -10.82 5.15 26.60
N SER A 90 -11.26 6.17 27.32
CA SER A 90 -11.09 6.25 28.78
C SER A 90 -11.76 5.09 29.54
N THR A 91 -12.77 4.46 28.94
CA THR A 91 -13.57 3.37 29.55
C THR A 91 -13.19 1.98 29.05
N GLY A 92 -12.22 1.86 28.13
CA GLY A 92 -11.76 0.58 27.61
C GLY A 92 -11.43 0.62 26.12
N GLN A 93 -11.96 -0.33 25.36
CA GLN A 93 -11.78 -0.40 23.92
C GLN A 93 -13.13 -0.55 23.22
N LYS A 94 -13.27 0.07 22.06
CA LYS A 94 -14.47 0.02 21.23
C LYS A 94 -14.11 -0.59 19.88
N LEU A 95 -14.77 -1.70 19.53
CA LEU A 95 -14.63 -2.32 18.21
C LEU A 95 -15.64 -1.67 17.26
N SER A 96 -15.24 -1.44 16.01
CA SER A 96 -16.21 -1.12 14.96
C SER A 96 -17.07 -2.33 14.59
N THR A 97 -18.26 -2.05 14.07
CA THR A 97 -19.27 -3.06 13.69
C THR A 97 -19.27 -3.38 12.19
N SER A 98 -18.20 -2.99 11.50
CA SER A 98 -18.05 -3.11 10.04
C SER A 98 -16.66 -3.64 9.69
N THR A 99 -16.57 -4.27 8.52
CA THR A 99 -15.34 -4.75 7.89
C THR A 99 -15.46 -4.64 6.38
N ASN A 100 -14.33 -4.69 5.67
CA ASN A 100 -14.29 -4.70 4.22
C ASN A 100 -13.42 -5.84 3.67
N ASP A 101 -13.47 -6.05 2.35
CA ASP A 101 -12.74 -7.13 1.69
C ASP A 101 -11.22 -7.01 1.91
N THR A 102 -10.66 -5.79 1.95
CA THR A 102 -9.25 -5.55 2.27
C THR A 102 -8.90 -6.01 3.68
N ASN A 103 -9.69 -5.64 4.69
CA ASN A 103 -9.48 -6.03 6.09
C ASN A 103 -9.53 -7.54 6.27
N ILE A 104 -10.46 -8.21 5.59
CA ILE A 104 -10.55 -9.67 5.60
C ILE A 104 -9.32 -10.28 4.91
N GLY A 105 -8.92 -9.75 3.75
CA GLY A 105 -7.70 -10.16 3.03
C GLY A 105 -6.45 -10.05 3.89
N MET A 106 -6.29 -8.93 4.60
CA MET A 106 -5.15 -8.70 5.49
C MET A 106 -5.20 -9.56 6.75
N TYR A 107 -6.39 -9.94 7.24
CA TYR A 107 -6.49 -10.94 8.31
C TYR A 107 -6.06 -12.33 7.84
N LEU A 108 -6.44 -12.76 6.63
CA LEU A 108 -5.96 -14.02 6.04
C LEU A 108 -4.43 -14.03 5.94
N VAL A 109 -3.84 -12.96 5.37
CA VAL A 109 -2.38 -12.78 5.34
C VAL A 109 -1.77 -12.84 6.74
N SER A 110 -2.42 -12.22 7.72
CA SER A 110 -1.96 -12.18 9.10
C SER A 110 -1.98 -13.54 9.79
N ILE A 111 -2.94 -14.42 9.46
CA ILE A 111 -2.94 -15.82 9.92
C ILE A 111 -1.70 -16.55 9.39
N ALA A 112 -1.36 -16.39 8.11
CA ALA A 112 -0.15 -16.96 7.54
C ALA A 112 1.13 -16.38 8.16
N ALA A 113 1.20 -15.05 8.32
CA ALA A 113 2.33 -14.35 8.93
C ALA A 113 2.57 -14.78 10.38
N ALA A 114 1.51 -14.83 11.20
CA ALA A 114 1.61 -15.28 12.60
C ALA A 114 2.07 -16.74 12.71
N LYS A 115 1.65 -17.62 11.77
CA LYS A 115 2.16 -18.99 11.68
C LYS A 115 3.64 -19.02 11.28
N ASN A 116 4.03 -18.27 10.26
CA ASN A 116 5.42 -18.22 9.76
C ASN A 116 6.39 -17.72 10.84
N LEU A 117 5.97 -16.72 11.62
CA LEU A 117 6.72 -16.18 12.74
C LEU A 117 6.73 -17.10 13.97
N GLY A 118 5.91 -18.15 14.01
CA GLY A 118 5.79 -19.04 15.17
C GLY A 118 5.00 -18.44 16.34
N ILE A 119 4.23 -17.36 16.11
CA ILE A 119 3.37 -16.73 17.12
C ILE A 119 2.18 -17.64 17.45
N ILE A 120 1.64 -18.32 16.44
CA ILE A 120 0.59 -19.33 16.60
C ILE A 120 1.00 -20.65 15.95
N HIS A 121 0.53 -21.76 16.52
CA HIS A 121 0.72 -23.08 15.92
C HIS A 121 -0.19 -23.29 14.71
N GLU A 122 0.22 -24.21 13.82
CA GLU A 122 -0.53 -24.56 12.62
C GLU A 122 -1.98 -24.96 12.88
N ARG A 123 -2.25 -25.69 13.99
CA ARG A 123 -3.62 -26.08 14.38
C ARG A 123 -4.50 -24.87 14.69
N GLU A 124 -3.96 -23.84 15.33
CA GLU A 124 -4.70 -22.61 15.61
C GLU A 124 -4.94 -21.82 14.34
N ALA A 125 -3.90 -21.66 13.51
CA ALA A 125 -4.01 -20.97 12.23
C ALA A 125 -5.08 -21.62 11.34
N ALA A 126 -5.08 -22.95 11.21
CA ALA A 126 -6.07 -23.70 10.46
C ALA A 126 -7.50 -23.53 11.01
N ARG A 127 -7.68 -23.49 12.33
CA ARG A 127 -8.99 -23.27 12.97
C ARG A 127 -9.54 -21.87 12.67
N ARG A 128 -8.67 -20.85 12.77
CA ARG A 128 -9.03 -19.46 12.45
C ARG A 128 -9.41 -19.31 10.99
N LEU A 129 -8.61 -19.87 10.08
CA LEU A 129 -8.90 -19.88 8.65
C LEU A 129 -10.22 -20.60 8.35
N ALA A 130 -10.47 -21.77 8.95
CA ALA A 130 -11.74 -22.48 8.77
C ALA A 130 -12.95 -21.63 9.18
N LYS A 131 -12.87 -20.89 10.31
CA LYS A 131 -13.94 -19.99 10.75
C LYS A 131 -14.20 -18.88 9.73
N VAL A 132 -13.15 -18.20 9.26
CA VAL A 132 -13.27 -17.13 8.25
C VAL A 132 -13.85 -17.66 6.94
N LEU A 133 -13.39 -18.83 6.48
CA LEU A 133 -13.89 -19.42 5.25
C LEU A 133 -15.35 -19.87 5.35
N SER A 134 -15.79 -20.35 6.51
CA SER A 134 -17.20 -20.65 6.76
C SER A 134 -18.06 -19.40 6.65
N GLU A 135 -17.61 -18.29 7.24
CA GLU A 135 -18.34 -17.03 7.16
C GLU A 135 -18.32 -16.44 5.74
N LEU A 136 -17.17 -16.44 5.06
CA LEU A 136 -17.10 -16.00 3.67
C LEU A 136 -18.01 -16.82 2.73
N GLN A 137 -18.36 -18.07 3.08
CA GLN A 137 -19.33 -18.85 2.31
C GLN A 137 -20.76 -18.37 2.52
N SER A 138 -21.11 -17.88 3.72
CA SER A 138 -22.46 -17.41 4.08
C SER A 138 -22.77 -16.01 3.55
N LEU A 139 -21.75 -15.17 3.34
CA LEU A 139 -21.93 -13.77 2.92
C LEU A 139 -22.66 -13.66 1.56
N GLN A 140 -23.54 -12.66 1.48
CA GLN A 140 -24.18 -12.27 0.23
C GLN A 140 -23.14 -11.75 -0.77
N LYS A 141 -23.23 -12.18 -2.03
CA LYS A 141 -22.28 -11.86 -3.11
C LYS A 141 -22.99 -11.39 -4.37
N TYR A 142 -22.25 -10.77 -5.27
CA TYR A 142 -22.69 -10.48 -6.63
C TYR A 142 -21.83 -11.19 -7.66
N LYS A 143 -22.40 -12.17 -8.38
CA LYS A 143 -21.68 -12.95 -9.43
C LYS A 143 -20.31 -13.50 -8.95
N GLY A 144 -20.25 -13.94 -7.69
CA GLY A 144 -19.02 -14.45 -7.08
C GLY A 144 -18.15 -13.39 -6.39
N PHE A 145 -18.35 -12.11 -6.67
CA PHE A 145 -17.70 -11.00 -5.96
C PHE A 145 -18.32 -10.75 -4.59
N PHE A 146 -17.47 -10.47 -3.61
CA PHE A 146 -17.87 -9.91 -2.33
C PHE A 146 -18.21 -8.42 -2.52
N TYR A 147 -19.02 -7.90 -1.61
CA TYR A 147 -19.32 -6.48 -1.53
C TYR A 147 -18.29 -5.79 -0.64
N ASP A 148 -18.03 -4.53 -0.93
CA ASP A 148 -16.99 -3.74 -0.27
C ASP A 148 -17.10 -3.78 1.26
N TRP A 149 -18.28 -3.49 1.84
CA TRP A 149 -18.46 -3.43 3.29
C TRP A 149 -19.52 -4.39 3.81
N TYR A 150 -19.20 -5.10 4.90
CA TYR A 150 -20.09 -5.98 5.65
C TYR A 150 -20.16 -5.60 7.13
N SER A 151 -21.32 -5.83 7.76
CA SER A 151 -21.43 -5.77 9.21
C SER A 151 -20.77 -6.98 9.87
N THR A 152 -19.92 -6.76 10.86
CA THR A 152 -19.30 -7.82 11.68
C THR A 152 -20.27 -8.44 12.69
N THR A 153 -21.47 -7.88 12.83
CA THR A 153 -22.52 -8.39 13.72
C THR A 153 -23.39 -9.45 13.04
N ASN A 154 -23.64 -9.33 11.74
CA ASN A 154 -24.63 -10.18 11.06
C ASN A 154 -24.30 -10.53 9.59
N GLY A 155 -23.13 -10.13 9.08
CA GLY A 155 -22.68 -10.47 7.72
C GLY A 155 -23.49 -9.80 6.60
N LYS A 156 -24.35 -8.83 6.90
CA LYS A 156 -25.10 -8.09 5.87
C LYS A 156 -24.22 -7.03 5.22
N PRO A 157 -24.25 -6.88 3.88
CA PRO A 157 -23.53 -5.80 3.22
C PRO A 157 -24.20 -4.45 3.52
N SER A 158 -23.40 -3.41 3.74
CA SER A 158 -23.94 -2.05 3.92
C SER A 158 -24.36 -1.42 2.58
N GLN A 159 -23.70 -1.82 1.50
CA GLN A 159 -23.96 -1.39 0.14
C GLN A 159 -23.74 -2.52 -0.86
N LYS A 160 -24.47 -2.49 -1.98
CA LYS A 160 -24.27 -3.45 -3.08
C LYS A 160 -23.23 -2.94 -4.09
N PHE A 161 -22.05 -2.61 -3.57
CA PHE A 161 -20.90 -2.13 -4.34
C PHE A 161 -19.79 -3.16 -4.30
N VAL A 162 -19.23 -3.50 -5.45
CA VAL A 162 -18.02 -4.32 -5.58
C VAL A 162 -16.85 -3.38 -5.81
N SER A 163 -15.94 -3.29 -4.85
CA SER A 163 -14.72 -2.51 -5.01
C SER A 163 -13.64 -3.36 -5.69
N THR A 164 -13.03 -2.83 -6.75
CA THR A 164 -11.99 -3.54 -7.49
C THR A 164 -10.75 -3.77 -6.63
N VAL A 165 -10.32 -2.76 -5.88
CA VAL A 165 -9.10 -2.83 -5.07
C VAL A 165 -9.30 -3.73 -3.86
N ASP A 166 -10.45 -3.63 -3.18
CA ASP A 166 -10.67 -4.40 -1.95
C ASP A 166 -10.80 -5.90 -2.23
N VAL A 167 -11.48 -6.26 -3.32
CA VAL A 167 -11.54 -7.66 -3.75
C VAL A 167 -10.17 -8.19 -4.17
N ALA A 168 -9.30 -7.36 -4.77
CA ALA A 168 -7.94 -7.78 -5.11
C ALA A 168 -7.09 -8.06 -3.86
N TRP A 169 -7.27 -7.30 -2.78
CA TRP A 169 -6.62 -7.56 -1.51
C TRP A 169 -7.16 -8.82 -0.81
N LEU A 170 -8.47 -9.09 -0.92
CA LEU A 170 -9.03 -10.37 -0.50
C LEU A 170 -8.43 -11.55 -1.29
N ASP A 171 -8.38 -11.44 -2.63
CA ASP A 171 -7.72 -12.42 -3.49
C ASP A 171 -6.27 -12.66 -3.08
N THR A 172 -5.53 -11.62 -2.70
CA THR A 172 -4.15 -11.72 -2.22
C THR A 172 -4.05 -12.62 -0.99
N GLY A 173 -4.91 -12.40 0.01
CA GLY A 173 -4.98 -13.26 1.21
C GLY A 173 -5.35 -14.71 0.88
N LEU A 174 -6.36 -14.91 0.02
CA LEU A 174 -6.76 -16.25 -0.44
C LEU A 174 -5.63 -16.97 -1.20
N ILE A 175 -4.84 -16.26 -2.01
CA ILE A 175 -3.68 -16.81 -2.72
C ILE A 175 -2.61 -17.27 -1.73
N ILE A 176 -2.25 -16.42 -0.77
CA ILE A 176 -1.27 -16.75 0.28
C ILE A 176 -1.73 -18.00 1.04
N ASP A 177 -2.95 -18.01 1.55
CA ASP A 177 -3.44 -19.13 2.35
C ASP A 177 -3.62 -20.41 1.55
N SER A 178 -3.89 -20.33 0.24
CA SER A 178 -3.96 -21.52 -0.62
C SER A 178 -2.61 -22.24 -0.75
N LYS A 179 -1.51 -21.52 -0.52
CA LYS A 179 -0.15 -22.02 -0.53
C LYS A 179 0.33 -22.39 0.87
N THR A 180 -0.06 -21.62 1.89
CA THR A 180 0.32 -21.84 3.29
C THR A 180 -0.42 -23.00 3.93
N PHE A 181 -1.69 -23.22 3.56
CA PHE A 181 -2.56 -24.26 4.12
C PHE A 181 -3.12 -25.19 3.04
N PRO A 182 -2.36 -26.20 2.58
CA PRO A 182 -2.76 -27.10 1.50
C PRO A 182 -4.11 -27.80 1.72
N GLN A 183 -4.48 -28.07 2.98
CA GLN A 183 -5.76 -28.66 3.37
C GLN A 183 -6.98 -27.78 2.99
N PHE A 184 -6.81 -26.45 2.88
CA PHE A 184 -7.86 -25.53 2.44
C PHE A 184 -7.72 -25.12 0.97
N LYS A 185 -6.78 -25.70 0.22
CA LYS A 185 -6.52 -25.31 -1.18
C LYS A 185 -7.78 -25.34 -2.06
N ARG A 186 -8.63 -26.37 -1.91
CA ARG A 186 -9.86 -26.52 -2.71
C ARG A 186 -10.88 -25.40 -2.46
N PRO A 187 -11.36 -25.14 -1.23
CA PRO A 187 -12.32 -24.05 -0.99
C PRO A 187 -11.73 -22.67 -1.35
N LEU A 188 -10.47 -22.41 -1.04
CA LEU A 188 -9.79 -21.15 -1.40
C LEU A 188 -9.73 -20.96 -2.92
N THR A 189 -9.28 -21.98 -3.66
CA THR A 189 -9.22 -21.92 -5.14
C THR A 189 -10.61 -21.75 -5.75
N ARG A 190 -11.67 -22.29 -5.12
CA ARG A 190 -13.05 -22.10 -5.60
C ARG A 190 -13.48 -20.63 -5.48
N MET A 191 -13.24 -19.99 -4.34
CA MET A 191 -13.53 -18.56 -4.15
C MET A 191 -12.75 -17.70 -5.14
N LEU A 192 -11.44 -17.95 -5.28
CA LEU A 192 -10.60 -17.27 -6.27
C LEU A 192 -11.19 -17.39 -7.69
N LYS A 193 -11.64 -18.57 -8.11
CA LYS A 193 -12.21 -18.76 -9.46
C LYS A 193 -13.53 -18.02 -9.69
N GLN A 194 -14.31 -17.78 -8.64
CA GLN A 194 -15.63 -17.13 -8.75
C GLN A 194 -15.51 -15.63 -8.99
N MET A 195 -14.48 -14.98 -8.43
CA MET A 195 -14.22 -13.55 -8.64
C MET A 195 -13.50 -13.35 -9.96
N ASN A 196 -14.26 -13.02 -11.02
CA ASN A 196 -13.73 -12.83 -12.37
C ASN A 196 -13.66 -11.34 -12.75
N PHE A 197 -12.45 -10.79 -12.76
CA PHE A 197 -12.16 -9.38 -12.99
C PHE A 197 -12.58 -8.83 -14.37
N SER A 198 -13.01 -9.67 -15.32
CA SER A 198 -13.59 -9.18 -16.58
C SER A 198 -14.83 -8.29 -16.39
N LEU A 199 -15.56 -8.43 -15.27
CA LEU A 199 -16.67 -7.53 -14.92
C LEU A 199 -16.20 -6.09 -14.65
N LEU A 200 -14.96 -5.93 -14.20
CA LEU A 200 -14.40 -4.67 -13.71
C LEU A 200 -13.49 -4.00 -14.75
N TYR A 201 -13.45 -4.51 -15.98
CA TYR A 201 -12.49 -4.08 -16.99
C TYR A 201 -13.09 -3.13 -18.02
N ASP A 202 -12.52 -1.94 -18.11
CA ASP A 202 -12.79 -0.98 -19.17
C ASP A 202 -11.91 -1.30 -20.38
N THR A 203 -12.50 -1.95 -21.38
CA THR A 203 -11.80 -2.28 -22.63
C THR A 203 -11.39 -1.05 -23.45
N SER A 204 -12.06 0.08 -23.28
CA SER A 204 -11.78 1.31 -24.03
C SER A 204 -10.57 2.06 -23.48
N LEU A 205 -10.43 2.06 -22.15
CA LEU A 205 -9.28 2.64 -21.45
C LEU A 205 -8.15 1.64 -21.22
N ASN A 206 -8.40 0.34 -21.42
CA ASN A 206 -7.49 -0.76 -21.07
C ASN A 206 -7.09 -0.69 -19.58
N GLN A 207 -8.05 -0.42 -18.70
CA GLN A 207 -7.85 -0.26 -17.26
C GLN A 207 -8.99 -0.90 -16.47
N LEU A 208 -8.79 -1.14 -15.18
CA LEU A 208 -9.89 -1.53 -14.29
C LEU A 208 -10.65 -0.30 -13.78
N TYR A 209 -11.99 -0.40 -13.75
CA TYR A 209 -12.85 0.54 -13.04
C TYR A 209 -12.53 0.54 -11.54
N GLY A 210 -12.79 1.64 -10.85
CA GLY A 210 -12.72 1.69 -9.37
C GLY A 210 -13.65 0.67 -8.70
N GLY A 211 -14.79 0.38 -9.32
CA GLY A 211 -15.67 -0.71 -8.90
C GLY A 211 -16.94 -0.82 -9.73
N TYR A 212 -17.93 -1.52 -9.18
CA TYR A 212 -19.21 -1.79 -9.82
C TYR A 212 -20.36 -1.74 -8.82
N THR A 213 -21.35 -0.87 -9.06
CA THR A 213 -22.57 -0.80 -8.26
C THR A 213 -23.66 -1.66 -8.87
N VAL A 214 -24.18 -2.62 -8.11
CA VAL A 214 -25.22 -3.55 -8.60
C VAL A 214 -26.48 -2.80 -8.99
N GLY A 215 -26.91 -3.01 -10.24
CA GLY A 215 -28.07 -2.34 -10.82
C GLY A 215 -27.77 -0.95 -11.42
N GLN A 216 -26.57 -0.40 -11.23
CA GLN A 216 -26.17 0.89 -11.81
C GLN A 216 -25.03 0.77 -12.83
N GLY A 217 -24.11 -0.17 -12.65
CA GLY A 217 -22.98 -0.39 -13.56
C GLY A 217 -21.62 -0.01 -12.95
N PRO A 218 -20.57 0.06 -13.78
CA PRO A 218 -19.22 0.40 -13.34
C PRO A 218 -19.12 1.87 -12.88
N THR A 219 -18.10 2.17 -12.08
CA THR A 219 -17.78 3.55 -11.69
C THR A 219 -17.37 4.41 -12.89
N GLY A 220 -17.64 5.71 -12.82
CA GLY A 220 -17.21 6.68 -13.84
C GLY A 220 -15.71 7.03 -13.81
N TYR A 221 -14.89 6.26 -13.09
CA TYR A 221 -13.45 6.45 -12.94
C TYR A 221 -12.71 5.10 -12.88
N THR A 222 -11.41 5.15 -13.13
CA THR A 222 -10.42 4.08 -12.99
C THR A 222 -9.31 4.54 -12.03
N PHE A 223 -8.46 3.63 -11.56
CA PHE A 223 -7.32 4.02 -10.70
C PHE A 223 -6.19 4.69 -11.48
N GLY A 224 -5.92 4.24 -12.71
CA GLY A 224 -5.15 4.97 -13.71
C GLY A 224 -3.66 5.20 -13.43
N ASN A 225 -3.12 4.98 -12.23
CA ASN A 225 -1.71 5.22 -11.90
C ASN A 225 -1.04 3.92 -11.42
N ILE A 226 0.07 3.54 -12.06
CA ILE A 226 0.83 2.33 -11.73
C ILE A 226 1.46 2.41 -10.34
N ASN A 227 1.86 3.58 -9.85
CA ASN A 227 2.52 3.72 -8.55
C ASN A 227 1.48 3.86 -7.43
N THR A 228 0.53 2.92 -7.38
CA THR A 228 -0.53 2.87 -6.37
C THR A 228 -0.71 1.44 -5.87
N GLU A 229 -1.38 1.30 -4.73
CA GLU A 229 -1.66 0.02 -4.09
C GLU A 229 -2.57 -0.84 -4.97
N THR A 230 -3.35 -0.18 -5.82
CA THR A 230 -4.37 -0.78 -6.69
C THR A 230 -3.78 -1.64 -7.80
N ARG A 231 -2.49 -1.47 -8.13
CA ARG A 231 -1.79 -2.27 -9.17
C ARG A 231 -1.81 -3.77 -8.87
N ILE A 232 -1.99 -4.16 -7.61
CA ILE A 232 -2.17 -5.57 -7.24
C ILE A 232 -3.38 -6.19 -7.95
N ALA A 233 -4.44 -5.41 -8.23
CA ALA A 233 -5.63 -5.85 -8.94
C ALA A 233 -5.30 -6.21 -10.40
N ASP A 234 -4.55 -5.36 -11.10
CA ASP A 234 -4.11 -5.63 -12.47
C ASP A 234 -3.26 -6.90 -12.52
N TYR A 235 -2.30 -7.00 -11.61
CA TYR A 235 -1.40 -8.15 -11.50
C TYR A 235 -2.17 -9.46 -11.26
N ILE A 236 -3.13 -9.44 -10.32
CA ILE A 236 -3.96 -10.60 -9.98
C ILE A 236 -4.92 -10.96 -11.11
N ALA A 237 -5.57 -9.99 -11.75
CA ALA A 237 -6.49 -10.24 -12.86
C ALA A 237 -5.79 -10.94 -14.04
N ILE A 238 -4.57 -10.51 -14.37
CA ILE A 238 -3.71 -11.16 -15.36
C ILE A 238 -3.27 -12.54 -14.87
N GLY A 239 -2.83 -12.64 -13.61
CA GLY A 239 -2.41 -13.89 -12.99
C GLY A 239 -3.51 -14.95 -12.97
N LYS A 240 -4.78 -14.54 -12.81
CA LYS A 240 -5.97 -15.39 -12.87
C LYS A 240 -6.38 -15.76 -14.29
N ARG A 241 -5.78 -15.13 -15.31
CA ARG A 241 -6.17 -15.21 -16.73
C ARG A 241 -7.60 -14.69 -16.96
N ASN A 242 -8.06 -13.76 -16.13
CA ASN A 242 -9.31 -13.06 -16.39
C ASN A 242 -9.12 -12.00 -17.48
N LEU A 243 -7.94 -11.38 -17.50
CA LEU A 243 -7.61 -10.26 -18.36
C LEU A 243 -6.24 -10.45 -19.04
N PRO A 244 -6.01 -9.82 -20.21
CA PRO A 244 -4.76 -9.94 -20.96
C PRO A 244 -3.61 -9.12 -20.34
N SER A 245 -2.36 -9.51 -20.61
CA SER A 245 -1.15 -8.82 -20.13
C SER A 245 -1.12 -7.32 -20.44
N LYS A 246 -1.66 -6.90 -21.59
CA LYS A 246 -1.76 -5.48 -21.98
C LYS A 246 -2.44 -4.58 -20.94
N LEU A 247 -3.28 -5.12 -20.05
CA LEU A 247 -3.89 -4.36 -18.94
C LEU A 247 -2.83 -3.64 -18.11
N TRP A 248 -1.71 -4.31 -17.82
CA TRP A 248 -0.60 -3.77 -17.02
C TRP A 248 0.02 -2.49 -17.61
N PHE A 249 -0.05 -2.36 -18.93
CA PHE A 249 0.46 -1.21 -19.68
C PHE A 249 -0.60 -0.14 -19.93
N GLY A 250 -1.86 -0.37 -19.54
CA GLY A 250 -2.93 0.61 -19.67
C GLY A 250 -2.92 1.70 -18.59
N VAL A 251 -2.40 1.40 -17.39
CA VAL A 251 -2.23 2.39 -16.32
C VAL A 251 -1.01 3.28 -16.54
N TYR A 252 -1.12 4.54 -16.16
CA TYR A 252 -0.11 5.56 -16.39
C TYR A 252 1.07 5.43 -15.43
N ARG A 253 2.30 5.60 -15.94
CA ARG A 253 3.51 5.82 -15.12
C ARG A 253 3.52 7.28 -14.65
N THR A 254 3.36 8.20 -15.57
CA THR A 254 2.94 9.58 -15.28
C THR A 254 1.74 9.93 -16.12
N LEU A 255 0.94 10.88 -15.64
CA LEU A 255 -0.23 11.35 -16.36
C LEU A 255 0.17 12.00 -17.71
N PRO A 256 -0.72 12.04 -18.70
CA PRO A 256 -0.44 12.66 -19.99
C PRO A 256 0.07 14.10 -19.85
N LYS A 257 1.10 14.48 -20.62
CA LYS A 257 1.69 15.83 -20.62
C LYS A 257 0.66 16.93 -20.92
N SER A 258 -0.39 16.62 -21.67
CA SER A 258 -1.48 17.54 -22.00
C SER A 258 -2.40 17.86 -20.81
N TRP A 259 -2.34 17.08 -19.73
CA TRP A 259 -3.17 17.30 -18.53
C TRP A 259 -2.48 18.29 -17.60
N THR A 260 -2.74 19.59 -17.81
CA THR A 260 -2.02 20.69 -17.13
C THR A 260 -2.39 20.87 -15.66
N TRP A 261 -3.35 20.12 -15.13
CA TRP A 261 -3.71 20.20 -13.73
C TRP A 261 -2.70 19.49 -12.83
N GLN A 262 -1.98 18.47 -13.29
CA GLN A 262 -1.07 17.67 -12.45
C GLN A 262 0.08 18.48 -11.81
N GLN A 263 0.69 17.97 -10.73
CA GLN A 263 1.71 18.70 -9.95
C GLN A 263 2.96 19.10 -10.73
N GLN A 264 3.39 18.30 -11.71
CA GLN A 264 4.58 18.57 -12.51
C GLN A 264 4.35 18.13 -13.95
N THR A 265 4.88 18.87 -14.92
CA THR A 265 4.88 18.38 -16.30
C THR A 265 5.88 17.23 -16.42
N PRO A 266 5.45 16.01 -16.80
CA PRO A 266 6.35 14.86 -16.78
C PRO A 266 7.35 14.93 -17.92
N VAL A 267 8.54 14.37 -17.66
CA VAL A 267 9.62 14.19 -18.64
C VAL A 267 9.81 12.69 -18.88
N GLY A 268 10.09 12.29 -20.11
CA GLY A 268 10.20 10.87 -20.44
C GLY A 268 10.26 10.61 -21.93
N TYR A 269 10.03 9.36 -22.29
CA TYR A 269 9.99 8.90 -23.68
C TYR A 269 8.81 7.93 -23.88
N TYR A 270 8.43 7.72 -25.13
CA TYR A 270 7.43 6.70 -25.46
C TYR A 270 8.11 5.35 -25.71
N ALA A 271 7.48 4.29 -25.24
CA ALA A 271 7.79 2.90 -25.55
C ALA A 271 6.50 2.16 -25.93
N THR A 272 6.64 0.95 -26.48
CA THR A 272 5.49 0.11 -26.82
C THR A 272 5.68 -1.27 -26.20
N TYR A 273 4.66 -1.73 -25.47
CA TYR A 273 4.61 -3.03 -24.81
C TYR A 273 3.26 -3.68 -25.13
N ASP A 274 3.24 -4.92 -25.59
CA ASP A 274 2.00 -5.63 -25.96
C ASP A 274 1.05 -4.81 -26.86
N GLY A 275 1.62 -4.02 -27.78
CA GLY A 275 0.86 -3.13 -28.68
C GLY A 275 0.29 -1.87 -28.02
N VAL A 276 0.53 -1.65 -26.72
CA VAL A 276 0.14 -0.45 -25.98
C VAL A 276 1.29 0.56 -26.02
N LYS A 277 0.99 1.78 -26.48
CA LYS A 277 1.94 2.89 -26.44
C LYS A 277 1.96 3.50 -25.03
N VAL A 278 3.07 3.31 -24.31
CA VAL A 278 3.27 3.75 -22.93
C VAL A 278 4.18 4.97 -22.92
N PHE A 279 3.82 5.98 -22.15
CA PHE A 279 4.72 7.08 -21.84
C PHE A 279 5.50 6.74 -20.56
N GLU A 280 6.77 6.40 -20.73
CA GLU A 280 7.73 6.13 -19.65
C GLU A 280 8.18 7.47 -19.07
N GLY A 281 7.31 8.10 -18.29
CA GLY A 281 7.54 9.41 -17.69
C GLY A 281 8.03 9.35 -16.23
N HIS A 282 8.60 10.46 -15.78
CA HIS A 282 8.97 10.70 -14.40
C HIS A 282 8.74 12.16 -14.00
N TYR A 283 8.64 12.35 -12.69
CA TYR A 283 8.79 13.63 -11.99
C TYR A 283 10.18 13.72 -11.36
N SER A 284 10.57 14.91 -10.91
CA SER A 284 11.85 15.12 -10.23
C SER A 284 11.69 16.03 -9.02
N TRP A 285 12.30 15.64 -7.90
CA TRP A 285 12.37 16.47 -6.71
C TRP A 285 13.71 16.24 -6.03
N ASP A 286 14.39 17.34 -5.67
CA ASP A 286 15.71 17.34 -5.05
C ASP A 286 16.74 16.44 -5.78
N GLY A 287 16.81 16.59 -7.11
CA GLY A 287 17.71 15.85 -7.99
C GLY A 287 17.36 14.37 -8.19
N ILE A 288 16.30 13.87 -7.58
CA ILE A 288 15.87 12.46 -7.67
C ILE A 288 14.68 12.37 -8.62
N LYS A 289 14.82 11.54 -9.66
CA LYS A 289 13.74 11.18 -10.58
C LYS A 289 12.86 10.08 -9.98
N TYR A 290 11.55 10.13 -10.15
CA TYR A 290 10.64 9.09 -9.67
C TYR A 290 9.34 9.08 -10.47
N VAL A 291 8.61 7.97 -10.39
CA VAL A 291 7.25 7.83 -10.89
C VAL A 291 6.30 8.18 -9.72
N PRO A 292 5.46 9.23 -9.83
CA PRO A 292 4.62 9.71 -8.74
C PRO A 292 3.43 8.79 -8.49
N SER A 293 2.98 8.68 -7.23
CA SER A 293 1.65 8.12 -6.91
C SER A 293 0.56 9.20 -7.10
N TRP A 294 -0.71 8.95 -6.75
CA TRP A 294 -1.70 10.03 -6.78
C TRP A 294 -1.40 11.08 -5.72
N GLY A 295 -1.24 10.64 -4.48
CA GLY A 295 -1.12 11.51 -3.32
C GLY A 295 0.29 11.88 -2.90
N GLY A 296 1.29 11.12 -3.35
CA GLY A 296 2.62 11.10 -2.75
C GLY A 296 2.64 10.37 -1.40
N SER A 297 1.64 9.53 -1.14
CA SER A 297 1.59 8.67 0.04
C SER A 297 2.55 7.48 -0.13
N MET A 298 3.20 7.08 0.96
CA MET A 298 4.07 5.91 0.94
C MET A 298 3.30 4.59 0.88
N PHE A 299 2.07 4.55 1.40
CA PHE A 299 1.15 3.42 1.29
C PHE A 299 0.91 3.01 -0.17
N GLU A 300 0.60 3.98 -1.03
CA GLU A 300 0.29 3.78 -2.45
C GLU A 300 1.46 3.04 -3.15
N SER A 301 2.69 3.46 -2.89
CA SER A 301 3.86 2.83 -3.49
C SER A 301 4.17 1.48 -2.85
N LEU A 302 4.16 1.38 -1.52
CA LEU A 302 4.82 0.25 -0.86
C LEU A 302 3.90 -0.92 -0.50
N MET A 303 2.58 -0.75 -0.40
CA MET A 303 1.71 -1.87 0.02
C MET A 303 1.83 -3.10 -0.91
N PRO A 304 1.87 -2.98 -2.26
CA PRO A 304 2.04 -4.14 -3.14
C PRO A 304 3.37 -4.87 -2.97
N THR A 305 4.42 -4.18 -2.50
CA THR A 305 5.75 -4.77 -2.26
C THR A 305 5.73 -5.87 -1.19
N LEU A 306 4.68 -5.93 -0.36
CA LEU A 306 4.44 -7.03 0.59
C LEU A 306 4.33 -8.39 -0.10
N PHE A 307 3.99 -8.42 -1.40
CA PHE A 307 3.72 -9.64 -2.17
C PHE A 307 4.41 -9.66 -3.54
N LEU A 308 4.54 -8.51 -4.21
CA LEU A 308 5.19 -8.40 -5.51
C LEU A 308 6.72 -8.26 -5.32
N ASN A 309 7.49 -9.06 -6.05
CA ASN A 309 8.96 -9.02 -5.97
C ASN A 309 9.55 -7.88 -6.84
N GLU A 310 9.12 -6.65 -6.57
CA GLU A 310 9.52 -5.46 -7.35
C GLU A 310 11.00 -5.13 -7.14
N LYS A 311 11.50 -5.25 -5.90
CA LYS A 311 12.92 -5.08 -5.58
C LYS A 311 13.83 -6.05 -6.36
N GLY A 312 13.40 -7.30 -6.54
CA GLY A 312 14.20 -8.34 -7.19
C GLY A 312 14.03 -8.38 -8.72
N LEU A 313 12.81 -8.20 -9.22
CA LEU A 313 12.49 -8.33 -10.65
C LEU A 313 12.53 -7.00 -11.41
N ALA A 314 12.31 -5.88 -10.71
CA ALA A 314 12.29 -4.53 -11.30
C ALA A 314 13.32 -3.59 -10.63
N PRO A 315 14.59 -3.98 -10.43
CA PRO A 315 15.56 -3.22 -9.62
C PRO A 315 15.95 -1.85 -10.21
N ARG A 316 15.59 -1.60 -11.48
CA ARG A 316 15.82 -0.33 -12.18
C ARG A 316 14.53 0.46 -12.48
N ALA A 317 13.36 -0.11 -12.15
CA ALA A 317 12.05 0.50 -12.39
C ALA A 317 11.24 0.55 -11.09
N LEU A 318 10.18 -0.25 -10.91
CA LEU A 318 9.34 -0.24 -9.70
C LEU A 318 10.17 -0.38 -8.42
N GLY A 319 11.07 -1.37 -8.33
CA GLY A 319 11.91 -1.55 -7.14
C GLY A 319 12.88 -0.38 -6.87
N LEU A 320 13.31 0.34 -7.92
CA LEU A 320 14.08 1.58 -7.75
C LEU A 320 13.17 2.73 -7.31
N ASN A 321 11.95 2.79 -7.84
CA ASN A 321 10.95 3.78 -7.48
C ASN A 321 10.53 3.65 -6.01
N ASP A 322 10.23 2.45 -5.54
CA ASP A 322 9.87 2.15 -4.16
C ASP A 322 10.97 2.62 -3.19
N LYS A 323 12.24 2.30 -3.51
CA LYS A 323 13.40 2.78 -2.76
C LYS A 323 13.46 4.31 -2.74
N ARG A 324 13.18 4.97 -3.86
CA ARG A 324 13.21 6.43 -3.96
C ARG A 324 12.05 7.09 -3.24
N MET A 325 10.86 6.49 -3.23
CA MET A 325 9.73 6.97 -2.44
C MET A 325 10.09 7.01 -0.95
N VAL A 326 10.74 5.97 -0.42
CA VAL A 326 11.27 5.97 0.95
C VAL A 326 12.34 7.06 1.15
N GLN A 327 13.30 7.19 0.22
CA GLN A 327 14.35 8.21 0.31
C GLN A 327 13.76 9.63 0.32
N LEU A 328 12.77 9.90 -0.52
CA LEU A 328 12.13 11.21 -0.65
C LEU A 328 11.23 11.52 0.56
N GLN A 329 10.54 10.52 1.12
CA GLN A 329 9.82 10.67 2.39
C GLN A 329 10.77 11.07 3.54
N ILE A 330 11.95 10.44 3.63
CA ILE A 330 12.97 10.79 4.62
C ILE A 330 13.50 12.22 4.38
N LYS A 331 13.85 12.56 3.13
CA LYS A 331 14.33 13.90 2.77
C LYS A 331 13.29 14.98 3.06
N TYR A 332 12.02 14.71 2.80
CA TYR A 332 10.93 15.63 3.08
C TYR A 332 10.83 15.92 4.58
N ALA A 333 10.78 14.88 5.41
CA ALA A 333 10.79 15.03 6.86
C ALA A 333 12.00 15.85 7.36
N GLN A 334 13.20 15.58 6.82
CA GLN A 334 14.40 16.37 7.14
C GLN A 334 14.24 17.84 6.74
N SER A 335 13.74 18.13 5.53
CA SER A 335 13.51 19.51 5.06
C SER A 335 12.46 20.28 5.89
N LYS A 336 11.55 19.54 6.54
CA LYS A 336 10.51 20.08 7.44
C LYS A 336 10.92 20.06 8.92
N ASN A 337 12.12 19.57 9.25
CA ASN A 337 12.56 19.31 10.62
C ASN A 337 11.62 18.38 11.41
N TYR A 338 10.94 17.45 10.74
CA TYR A 338 10.14 16.44 11.41
C TYR A 338 11.06 15.39 12.06
N PRO A 339 10.83 15.04 13.34
CA PRO A 339 11.70 14.10 14.04
C PRO A 339 11.57 12.66 13.53
N VAL A 340 10.43 12.36 12.91
CA VAL A 340 10.04 11.08 12.30
C VAL A 340 9.45 11.32 10.91
N TRP A 341 9.33 10.26 10.10
CA TRP A 341 8.77 10.27 8.74
C TRP A 341 7.74 9.15 8.54
N GLY A 342 7.04 9.16 7.40
CA GLY A 342 6.03 8.15 7.07
C GLY A 342 4.64 8.76 6.86
N ILE A 343 4.52 9.71 5.95
CA ILE A 343 3.25 10.38 5.62
C ILE A 343 2.44 9.44 4.73
N SER A 344 1.28 9.00 5.20
CA SER A 344 0.33 8.13 4.50
C SER A 344 -1.06 8.25 5.15
N PRO A 345 -2.15 7.75 4.52
CA PRO A 345 -3.48 7.76 5.11
C PRO A 345 -3.51 7.11 6.49
N ALA A 346 -4.32 7.66 7.39
CA ALA A 346 -4.35 7.23 8.77
C ALA A 346 -5.65 7.65 9.47
N ALA A 347 -6.01 6.94 10.51
CA ALA A 347 -6.99 7.38 11.50
C ALA A 347 -6.52 8.67 12.18
N LEU A 348 -7.50 9.49 12.53
CA LEU A 348 -7.35 10.72 13.29
C LEU A 348 -8.12 10.61 14.62
N PRO A 349 -7.88 11.51 15.59
CA PRO A 349 -8.66 11.53 16.82
C PRO A 349 -10.16 11.66 16.55
N ASN A 350 -10.99 11.20 17.51
CA ASN A 350 -12.45 11.26 17.46
C ASN A 350 -13.06 10.52 16.25
N ASP A 351 -12.66 9.28 16.02
CA ASP A 351 -13.14 8.41 14.94
C ASP A 351 -12.88 8.99 13.52
N GLY A 352 -12.00 9.99 13.38
CA GLY A 352 -11.66 10.60 12.11
C GLY A 352 -10.76 9.72 11.24
N TYR A 353 -10.64 10.09 9.96
CA TYR A 353 -9.71 9.49 8.99
C TYR A 353 -9.24 10.56 8.02
N GLY A 354 -7.97 10.50 7.64
CA GLY A 354 -7.36 11.44 6.69
C GLY A 354 -6.51 10.74 5.65
N VAL A 355 -6.50 11.31 4.44
CA VAL A 355 -5.67 10.84 3.33
C VAL A 355 -4.52 11.82 3.17
N PHE A 356 -3.31 11.37 3.49
CA PHE A 356 -2.12 12.21 3.54
C PHE A 356 -1.07 11.78 2.53
N GLY A 357 -0.31 12.74 2.01
CA GLY A 357 0.79 12.47 1.09
C GLY A 357 1.65 13.70 0.88
N ILE A 358 2.88 13.49 0.41
CA ILE A 358 3.80 14.59 0.13
C ILE A 358 3.41 15.22 -1.21
N PRO A 359 3.02 16.51 -1.28
CA PRO A 359 2.52 17.13 -2.50
C PRO A 359 3.49 17.01 -3.68
N GLN A 360 4.79 17.14 -3.43
CA GLN A 360 5.82 17.01 -4.46
C GLN A 360 5.82 15.61 -5.08
N LEU A 361 5.51 14.56 -4.31
CA LEU A 361 5.57 13.16 -4.75
C LEU A 361 4.27 12.66 -5.39
N GLY A 362 3.19 13.44 -5.32
CA GLY A 362 1.90 13.10 -5.91
C GLY A 362 1.69 13.69 -7.31
N SER A 363 0.80 13.07 -8.09
CA SER A 363 0.32 13.61 -9.35
C SER A 363 -0.94 14.46 -9.20
N ALA A 364 -1.75 14.22 -8.16
CA ALA A 364 -3.04 14.88 -7.92
C ALA A 364 -2.91 16.40 -7.69
N ASN A 365 -3.83 17.18 -8.25
CA ASN A 365 -3.98 18.60 -7.94
C ASN A 365 -5.47 18.97 -7.85
N PRO A 366 -5.99 19.44 -6.68
CA PRO A 366 -5.25 19.73 -5.45
C PRO A 366 -4.53 18.49 -4.89
N PRO A 367 -3.34 18.68 -4.29
CA PRO A 367 -2.60 17.58 -3.69
C PRO A 367 -3.34 17.02 -2.48
N TYR A 368 -2.91 15.84 -2.01
CA TYR A 368 -3.36 15.32 -0.72
C TYR A 368 -2.90 16.24 0.41
N GLN A 369 -3.55 16.09 1.56
CA GLN A 369 -3.20 16.88 2.73
C GLN A 369 -1.80 16.49 3.24
N GLU A 370 -1.08 17.49 3.72
CA GLU A 370 0.15 17.30 4.47
C GLU A 370 0.13 18.29 5.63
N ASN A 371 -0.08 17.78 6.83
CA ASN A 371 -0.28 18.57 8.05
C ASN A 371 0.59 18.05 9.20
N GLY A 372 1.65 17.29 8.92
CA GLY A 372 2.50 16.65 9.91
C GLY A 372 1.93 15.37 10.54
N THR A 373 0.80 14.83 10.05
CA THR A 373 0.34 13.50 10.48
C THR A 373 1.22 12.41 9.88
N ILE A 374 1.76 11.55 10.74
CA ILE A 374 2.65 10.44 10.42
C ILE A 374 2.09 9.15 10.99
N THR A 375 2.19 8.07 10.23
CA THR A 375 1.70 6.74 10.63
C THR A 375 2.84 5.70 10.69
N PRO A 376 2.89 4.85 11.74
CA PRO A 376 3.97 3.88 11.90
C PRO A 376 4.02 2.80 10.83
N TYR A 377 2.89 2.31 10.32
CA TYR A 377 2.87 1.19 9.34
C TYR A 377 3.72 1.52 8.11
N ALA A 378 3.79 2.79 7.73
CA ALA A 378 4.56 3.27 6.60
C ALA A 378 6.06 2.99 6.80
N SER A 379 6.56 3.13 8.04
CA SER A 379 7.94 2.76 8.38
C SER A 379 8.18 1.26 8.31
N PHE A 380 7.18 0.44 8.64
CA PHE A 380 7.29 -1.02 8.52
C PHE A 380 7.34 -1.46 7.05
N LEU A 381 6.50 -0.87 6.18
CA LEU A 381 6.57 -1.10 4.73
C LEU A 381 7.96 -0.78 4.16
N ALA A 382 8.63 0.23 4.70
CA ALA A 382 9.96 0.65 4.26
C ALA A 382 11.11 -0.29 4.69
N LEU A 383 10.87 -1.30 5.55
CA LEU A 383 11.90 -2.24 6.02
C LEU A 383 12.63 -2.94 4.87
N GLN A 384 11.94 -3.22 3.76
CA GLN A 384 12.54 -3.89 2.62
C GLN A 384 13.56 -3.01 1.87
N PHE A 385 13.40 -1.69 1.89
CA PHE A 385 14.16 -0.74 1.06
C PHE A 385 15.18 0.08 1.84
N ALA A 386 14.88 0.39 3.11
CA ALA A 386 15.75 1.17 3.99
C ALA A 386 15.70 0.66 5.44
N PRO A 387 16.13 -0.59 5.71
CA PRO A 387 15.91 -1.26 7.00
C PRO A 387 16.48 -0.49 8.19
N ARG A 388 17.70 0.04 8.07
CA ARG A 388 18.33 0.80 9.18
C ARG A 388 17.56 2.08 9.49
N GLN A 389 17.12 2.80 8.46
CA GLN A 389 16.36 4.04 8.58
C GLN A 389 14.95 3.77 9.13
N ALA A 390 14.29 2.73 8.62
CA ALA A 390 12.99 2.27 9.10
C ALA A 390 13.04 1.91 10.59
N LEU A 391 14.00 1.08 11.02
CA LEU A 391 14.14 0.68 12.43
C LEU A 391 14.43 1.87 13.35
N ARG A 392 15.28 2.81 12.92
CA ARG A 392 15.52 4.07 13.65
C ARG A 392 14.24 4.89 13.78
N ASN A 393 13.45 4.98 12.72
CA ASN A 393 12.20 5.74 12.73
C ASN A 393 11.14 5.08 13.62
N ILE A 394 10.97 3.76 13.52
CA ILE A 394 10.09 2.96 14.40
C ILE A 394 10.49 3.15 15.86
N TYR A 395 11.79 3.11 16.16
CA TYR A 395 12.29 3.35 17.51
C TYR A 395 11.93 4.76 18.00
N LYS A 396 12.12 5.80 17.17
CA LYS A 396 11.73 7.17 17.52
C LYS A 396 10.22 7.34 17.71
N LEU A 397 9.39 6.72 16.87
CA LEU A 397 7.93 6.69 17.03
C LEU A 397 7.55 6.07 18.39
N LYS A 398 8.22 4.98 18.76
CA LYS A 398 8.05 4.34 20.07
C LYS A 398 8.49 5.25 21.22
N THR A 399 9.67 5.86 21.16
CA THR A 399 10.27 6.54 22.33
C THR A 399 9.84 7.99 22.48
N ASN A 400 9.70 8.72 21.38
CA ASN A 400 9.44 10.15 21.42
C ASN A 400 7.94 10.44 21.57
N TYR A 401 7.09 9.52 21.09
CA TYR A 401 5.65 9.67 21.05
C TYR A 401 4.89 8.55 21.77
N HIS A 402 5.59 7.60 22.39
CA HIS A 402 4.99 6.50 23.16
C HIS A 402 3.96 5.69 22.36
N MET A 403 4.19 5.51 21.05
CA MET A 403 3.18 4.92 20.16
C MET A 403 2.98 3.42 20.32
N LEU A 404 3.81 2.72 21.12
CA LEU A 404 3.65 1.28 21.33
C LEU A 404 2.63 1.02 22.46
N GLY A 405 1.42 0.65 22.08
CA GLY A 405 0.33 0.28 22.98
C GLY A 405 0.08 -1.22 23.08
N LYS A 406 -1.13 -1.57 23.56
CA LYS A 406 -1.56 -2.95 23.84
C LYS A 406 -1.45 -3.89 22.64
N TYR A 407 -1.78 -3.40 21.45
CA TYR A 407 -1.83 -4.22 20.23
C TYR A 407 -0.71 -3.89 19.25
N GLY A 408 0.40 -3.30 19.69
CA GLY A 408 1.45 -2.85 18.78
C GLY A 408 1.42 -1.33 18.66
N PHE A 409 1.69 -0.80 17.48
CA PHE A 409 1.76 0.64 17.29
C PHE A 409 0.37 1.24 17.12
N TYR A 410 0.09 2.35 17.80
CA TYR A 410 -1.07 3.17 17.51
C TYR A 410 -0.99 3.75 16.09
N ASP A 411 -2.15 4.11 15.56
CA ASP A 411 -2.33 4.41 14.15
C ASP A 411 -1.53 5.62 13.64
N SER A 412 -1.53 6.73 14.38
CA SER A 412 -0.89 7.96 13.91
C SER A 412 -0.48 8.91 15.02
N VAL A 413 0.43 9.81 14.66
CA VAL A 413 0.82 10.97 15.48
C VAL A 413 0.91 12.21 14.61
N ASN A 414 0.41 13.35 15.09
CA ASN A 414 0.71 14.64 14.50
C ASN A 414 1.99 15.22 15.11
N VAL A 415 3.04 15.41 14.31
CA VAL A 415 4.34 15.83 14.85
C VAL A 415 4.41 17.29 15.29
N HIS A 416 3.45 18.13 14.88
CA HIS A 416 3.38 19.51 15.34
C HIS A 416 2.75 19.61 16.72
N THR A 417 1.70 18.83 16.98
CA THR A 417 0.97 18.87 18.26
C THR A 417 1.37 17.76 19.22
N SER A 418 2.17 16.79 18.77
CA SER A 418 2.47 15.53 19.47
C SER A 418 1.22 14.71 19.84
N THR A 419 0.08 14.97 19.18
CA THR A 419 -1.17 14.26 19.44
C THR A 419 -1.12 12.87 18.80
N VAL A 420 -1.27 11.83 19.62
CA VAL A 420 -1.34 10.43 19.17
C VAL A 420 -2.81 10.00 19.03
N THR A 421 -3.16 9.43 17.89
CA THR A 421 -4.45 8.75 17.67
C THR A 421 -4.39 7.37 18.29
N HIS A 422 -5.04 7.17 19.43
CA HIS A 422 -5.03 5.89 20.15
C HIS A 422 -6.03 4.88 19.55
N SER A 423 -5.84 4.56 18.28
CA SER A 423 -6.64 3.61 17.51
C SER A 423 -5.74 2.60 16.81
N TYR A 424 -6.33 1.50 16.34
CA TYR A 424 -5.70 0.49 15.51
C TYR A 424 -6.62 0.16 14.35
N LEU A 425 -6.13 0.20 13.11
CA LEU A 425 -6.87 -0.21 11.92
C LEU A 425 -6.46 -1.62 11.47
N ALA A 426 -7.42 -2.43 11.03
CA ALA A 426 -7.18 -3.80 10.61
C ALA A 426 -6.27 -3.89 9.38
N LEU A 427 -6.39 -2.95 8.45
CA LEU A 427 -5.47 -2.82 7.32
C LEU A 427 -4.04 -2.54 7.79
N ASP A 428 -3.87 -1.55 8.67
CA ASP A 428 -2.55 -1.06 9.09
C ASP A 428 -1.80 -2.08 9.93
N GLU A 429 -2.48 -2.73 10.89
CA GLU A 429 -1.91 -3.83 11.67
C GLU A 429 -1.55 -5.03 10.78
N GLY A 430 -2.36 -5.29 9.75
CA GLY A 430 -2.05 -6.30 8.74
C GLY A 430 -0.78 -5.99 7.96
N MET A 431 -0.59 -4.74 7.54
CA MET A 431 0.62 -4.30 6.84
C MET A 431 1.84 -4.37 7.74
N ILE A 432 1.72 -4.01 9.03
CA ILE A 432 2.79 -4.15 10.01
C ILE A 432 3.20 -5.62 10.15
N LEU A 433 2.24 -6.52 10.38
CA LEU A 433 2.54 -7.95 10.57
C LEU A 433 3.14 -8.59 9.32
N ALA A 434 2.60 -8.29 8.14
CA ALA A 434 3.12 -8.77 6.87
C ALA A 434 4.55 -8.27 6.60
N SER A 435 4.82 -6.99 6.90
CA SER A 435 6.16 -6.41 6.80
C SER A 435 7.15 -7.10 7.74
N LEU A 436 6.73 -7.38 8.98
CA LEU A 436 7.54 -8.07 9.97
C LEU A 436 7.82 -9.53 9.58
N ASP A 437 6.83 -10.26 9.05
CA ASP A 437 7.05 -11.62 8.53
C ASP A 437 8.04 -11.61 7.36
N ASN A 438 7.87 -10.71 6.39
CA ASN A 438 8.83 -10.59 5.30
C ASN A 438 10.23 -10.23 5.82
N TYR A 439 10.36 -9.26 6.73
CA TYR A 439 11.66 -8.85 7.24
C TYR A 439 12.37 -9.94 8.07
N LEU A 440 11.64 -10.62 8.96
CA LEU A 440 12.20 -11.63 9.87
C LEU A 440 12.35 -13.02 9.21
N ASN A 441 11.49 -13.37 8.25
CA ASN A 441 11.46 -14.67 7.58
C ASN A 441 11.89 -14.62 6.09
N ARG A 442 12.80 -13.70 5.76
CA ARG A 442 13.52 -13.60 4.47
C ARG A 442 12.63 -13.38 3.24
N ASP A 443 11.58 -12.58 3.36
CA ASP A 443 10.53 -12.33 2.36
C ASP A 443 9.52 -13.51 2.21
N ALA A 444 9.08 -14.10 3.33
CA ALA A 444 8.23 -15.30 3.33
C ALA A 444 6.92 -15.15 2.53
N LEU A 445 6.20 -14.04 2.69
CA LEU A 445 4.93 -13.80 1.98
C LEU A 445 5.18 -13.54 0.49
N ILE A 446 6.20 -12.75 0.15
CA ILE A 446 6.61 -12.51 -1.24
C ILE A 446 6.95 -13.83 -1.91
N ARG A 447 7.80 -14.66 -1.31
CA ARG A 447 8.13 -15.99 -1.87
C ARG A 447 6.88 -16.86 -2.04
N THR A 448 5.95 -16.82 -1.08
CA THR A 448 4.72 -17.62 -1.10
C THR A 448 3.80 -17.20 -2.24
N PHE A 449 3.54 -15.89 -2.38
CA PHE A 449 2.72 -15.34 -3.45
C PHE A 449 3.31 -15.65 -4.83
N ASN A 450 4.62 -15.41 -5.01
CA ASN A 450 5.34 -15.60 -6.26
C ASN A 450 5.52 -17.09 -6.67
N ARG A 451 5.35 -18.03 -5.73
CA ARG A 451 5.29 -19.48 -6.03
C ARG A 451 3.88 -19.98 -6.38
N SER A 452 2.85 -19.16 -6.18
CA SER A 452 1.50 -19.48 -6.63
C SER A 452 1.40 -19.35 -8.15
N SER A 453 0.52 -20.10 -8.80
CA SER A 453 0.34 -19.97 -10.25
C SER A 453 -0.20 -18.60 -10.65
N ILE A 454 -0.99 -17.96 -9.78
CA ILE A 454 -1.54 -16.62 -10.03
C ILE A 454 -0.43 -15.58 -9.92
N GLY A 455 0.37 -15.60 -8.85
CA GLY A 455 1.46 -14.65 -8.64
C GLY A 455 2.65 -14.83 -9.60
N ARG A 456 2.91 -16.06 -10.06
CA ARG A 456 4.04 -16.35 -10.96
C ARG A 456 3.82 -15.91 -12.41
N ARG A 457 2.60 -16.06 -12.94
CA ARG A 457 2.31 -15.81 -14.36
C ARG A 457 2.67 -14.39 -14.84
N PRO A 458 2.36 -13.31 -14.09
CA PRO A 458 2.63 -11.94 -14.55
C PRO A 458 4.04 -11.45 -14.17
N GLN A 459 4.93 -12.30 -13.61
CA GLN A 459 6.24 -11.84 -13.14
C GLN A 459 7.11 -11.17 -14.20
N HIS A 460 6.99 -11.61 -15.45
CA HIS A 460 7.69 -11.01 -16.58
C HIS A 460 7.36 -9.52 -16.72
N LEU A 461 6.12 -9.10 -16.42
CA LEU A 461 5.68 -7.71 -16.51
C LEU A 461 6.50 -6.78 -15.60
N LEU A 462 6.86 -7.24 -14.39
CA LEU A 462 7.73 -6.46 -13.50
C LEU A 462 9.13 -6.26 -14.11
N SER A 463 9.63 -7.26 -14.82
CA SER A 463 10.96 -7.21 -15.44
C SER A 463 10.98 -6.39 -16.73
N GLU A 464 9.83 -6.23 -17.39
CA GLU A 464 9.65 -5.42 -18.58
C GLU A 464 9.57 -3.92 -18.28
N GLU A 465 9.22 -3.54 -17.04
CA GLU A 465 9.23 -2.15 -16.62
C GLU A 465 10.63 -1.53 -16.74
N LYS A 466 10.68 -0.34 -17.34
CA LYS A 466 11.93 0.42 -17.49
C LYS A 466 11.93 1.70 -16.67
N PHE A 467 10.83 2.46 -16.73
CA PHE A 467 10.72 3.83 -16.22
C PHE A 467 11.81 4.76 -16.80
N SER A 468 11.59 6.07 -16.77
CA SER A 468 12.62 7.06 -17.16
C SER A 468 13.40 7.63 -15.97
N ILE A 469 13.49 6.85 -14.89
CA ILE A 469 14.04 7.28 -13.61
C ILE A 469 15.51 6.89 -13.42
N THR A 470 16.06 5.99 -14.23
CA THR A 470 17.50 5.71 -14.17
C THR A 470 18.30 6.92 -14.63
N SER A 471 19.47 7.14 -14.03
CA SER A 471 20.47 8.04 -14.61
C SER A 471 20.87 7.38 -15.93
N ASN A 472 20.63 8.04 -17.06
CA ASN A 472 21.34 7.65 -18.28
C ASN A 472 22.84 7.77 -17.96
N HIS A 473 23.62 6.79 -18.44
CA HIS A 473 25.08 6.74 -18.35
C HIS A 473 25.74 8.08 -18.68
#